data_AF-A0A2X1CB30-F1
#
_entry.id   AF-A0A2X1CB30-F1
#
_cell.length_a   1.000
_cell.length_b   1.000
_cell.length_c   1.000
_cell.angle_alpha   90.00
_cell.angle_beta   90.00
_cell.angle_gamma   90.00
#
_symmetry.space_group_name_H-M   'P 1'
#
loop_
_entity.id
_entity.type
_entity.pdbx_description
1 polymer ?
#
loop_
_entity_poly.entity_id
_entity_poly.type
_entity_poly.pdbx_seq_one_letter_code
_entity_poly.pdbx_strand_id
1 'polypeptide(L)'
;MLVVRPAGPADLHHLLELAILSGPGFTSLPEDADVLSERLELSQASFEGRIPPQEAWYTLMLEDGDTGDIDGVGSVKATVGLKRPFFSFRVVNNTVQSPSLGIKLNHQTLVLVNECTGWTEVGSLFLKADRRKGGAGRLLSQSRYMLIGAQPDLFADNVLAELRGVFTPDGYCPFWDHVAHKFFPMDFDDADRMSGSTDKQFILDLARAIPSTSTCCPNRPAP
;
A
#
# COMPACT_ATOMS: atom_id res chain seq x y z
N MET A 1 -6.78 23.59 -16.21
CA MET A 1 -7.84 23.25 -15.22
C MET A 1 -7.60 21.83 -14.75
N LEU A 2 -7.62 21.54 -13.44
CA LEU A 2 -7.37 20.19 -12.94
C LEU A 2 -8.57 19.24 -13.12
N VAL A 3 -8.33 18.08 -13.72
CA VAL A 3 -9.32 17.03 -13.97
C VAL A 3 -8.80 15.70 -13.46
N VAL A 4 -9.67 14.91 -12.82
CA VAL A 4 -9.37 13.51 -12.49
C VAL A 4 -10.08 12.61 -13.48
N ARG A 5 -9.35 11.73 -14.15
CA ARG A 5 -9.89 10.81 -15.15
C ARG A 5 -9.37 9.37 -14.97
N PRO A 6 -10.07 8.37 -15.55
CA PRO A 6 -9.53 7.02 -15.68
C PRO A 6 -8.16 7.02 -16.38
N ALA A 7 -7.26 6.18 -15.88
CA ALA A 7 -6.01 5.86 -16.54
C ALA A 7 -6.20 4.70 -17.53
N GLY A 8 -5.49 4.75 -18.66
CA GLY A 8 -5.47 3.68 -19.66
C GLY A 8 -4.08 3.45 -20.26
N PRO A 9 -3.92 2.50 -21.20
CA PRO A 9 -2.61 2.09 -21.73
C PRO A 9 -1.76 3.22 -22.32
N ALA A 10 -2.38 4.27 -22.84
CA ALA A 10 -1.68 5.44 -23.38
C ALA A 10 -0.93 6.25 -22.30
N ASP A 11 -1.27 6.07 -21.02
CA ASP A 11 -0.66 6.80 -19.90
C ASP A 11 0.63 6.16 -19.37
N LEU A 12 1.12 5.07 -19.98
CA LEU A 12 2.27 4.30 -19.46
C LEU A 12 3.50 5.18 -19.21
N HIS A 13 3.81 6.07 -20.15
CA HIS A 13 4.96 6.96 -20.01
C HIS A 13 4.83 7.89 -18.77
N HIS A 14 3.65 8.48 -18.58
CA HIS A 14 3.38 9.35 -17.44
C HIS A 14 3.36 8.58 -16.12
N LEU A 15 2.78 7.37 -16.12
CA LEU A 15 2.73 6.55 -14.92
C LEU A 15 4.13 6.11 -14.47
N LEU A 16 5.01 5.79 -15.43
CA LEU A 16 6.41 5.46 -15.17
C LEU A 16 7.19 6.67 -14.64
N GLU A 17 6.96 7.86 -15.19
CA GLU A 17 7.54 9.11 -14.65
C GLU A 17 7.15 9.31 -13.18
N LEU A 18 5.87 9.13 -12.84
CA LEU A 18 5.40 9.25 -11.45
C LEU A 18 6.00 8.17 -10.54
N ALA A 19 6.21 6.95 -11.05
CA ALA A 19 6.86 5.87 -10.30
C ALA A 19 8.29 6.28 -9.90
N ILE A 20 9.09 6.75 -10.87
CA ILE A 20 10.47 7.22 -10.65
C ILE A 20 10.50 8.38 -9.64
N LEU A 21 9.57 9.32 -9.74
CA LEU A 21 9.48 10.46 -8.82
C LEU A 21 9.04 10.07 -7.40
N SER A 22 8.40 8.92 -7.20
CA SER A 22 7.91 8.48 -5.90
C SER A 22 9.00 7.91 -4.98
N GLY A 23 10.06 7.36 -5.58
CA GLY A 23 11.22 6.80 -4.91
C GLY A 23 10.94 5.50 -4.14
N PRO A 24 11.96 4.96 -3.43
CA PRO A 24 11.95 3.59 -2.90
C PRO A 24 10.92 3.36 -1.78
N GLY A 25 10.36 2.16 -1.67
CA GLY A 25 9.39 1.82 -0.62
C GLY A 25 7.97 2.31 -0.89
N PHE A 26 7.68 2.76 -2.12
CA PHE A 26 6.33 2.98 -2.60
C PHE A 26 5.90 1.80 -3.48
N THR A 27 5.79 0.61 -2.88
CA THR A 27 5.52 -0.68 -3.55
C THR A 27 4.28 -0.72 -4.42
N SER A 28 3.30 0.17 -4.19
CA SER A 28 2.10 0.24 -5.00
C SER A 28 2.30 0.98 -6.34
N LEU A 29 3.47 1.61 -6.55
CA LEU A 29 3.87 2.27 -7.80
C LEU A 29 5.35 1.92 -8.14
N PRO A 30 5.63 0.65 -8.48
CA PRO A 30 6.98 0.21 -8.84
C PRO A 30 7.51 0.88 -10.11
N GLU A 31 8.81 1.09 -10.16
CA GLU A 31 9.57 1.54 -11.34
C GLU A 31 9.76 0.40 -12.37
N ASP A 32 8.66 -0.21 -12.79
CA ASP A 32 8.64 -1.37 -13.69
C ASP A 32 7.58 -1.18 -14.78
N ALA A 33 8.03 -1.02 -16.03
CA ALA A 33 7.16 -0.71 -17.16
C ALA A 33 6.16 -1.83 -17.48
N ASP A 34 6.55 -3.09 -17.32
CA ASP A 34 5.68 -4.24 -17.63
C ASP A 34 4.54 -4.32 -16.60
N VAL A 35 4.88 -4.19 -15.31
CA VAL A 35 3.90 -4.18 -14.21
C VAL A 35 2.97 -2.96 -14.29
N LEU A 36 3.49 -1.79 -14.71
CA LEU A 36 2.66 -0.59 -14.91
C LEU A 36 1.74 -0.74 -16.13
N SER A 37 2.22 -1.37 -17.21
CA SER A 37 1.42 -1.63 -18.43
C SER A 37 0.25 -2.56 -18.13
N GLU A 38 0.50 -3.71 -17.50
CA GLU A 38 -0.55 -4.66 -17.10
C GLU A 38 -1.61 -4.01 -16.20
N ARG A 39 -1.19 -3.12 -15.30
CA ARG A 39 -2.10 -2.38 -14.42
C ARG A 39 -2.98 -1.39 -15.18
N LEU A 40 -2.44 -0.72 -16.20
CA LEU A 40 -3.21 0.20 -17.03
C LEU A 40 -4.23 -0.54 -17.90
N GLU A 41 -3.87 -1.71 -18.43
CA GLU A 41 -4.80 -2.60 -19.12
C GLU A 41 -5.92 -3.09 -18.18
N LEU A 42 -5.56 -3.52 -16.97
CA LEU A 42 -6.52 -3.92 -15.94
C LEU A 42 -7.43 -2.76 -15.54
N SER A 43 -6.89 -1.55 -15.40
CA SER A 43 -7.65 -0.34 -15.12
C SER A 43 -8.67 -0.06 -16.20
N GLN A 44 -8.25 -0.05 -17.46
CA GLN A 44 -9.17 0.13 -18.58
C GLN A 44 -10.28 -0.93 -18.58
N ALA A 45 -9.91 -2.21 -18.46
CA ALA A 45 -10.88 -3.29 -18.45
C ALA A 45 -11.84 -3.23 -17.24
N SER A 46 -11.38 -2.70 -16.10
CA SER A 46 -12.19 -2.47 -14.90
C SER A 46 -13.24 -1.37 -15.13
N PHE A 47 -12.84 -0.23 -15.70
CA PHE A 47 -13.78 0.86 -16.03
C PHE A 47 -14.78 0.48 -17.11
N GLU A 48 -14.40 -0.41 -18.04
CA GLU A 48 -15.28 -0.93 -19.08
C GLU A 48 -16.16 -2.10 -18.61
N GLY A 49 -16.03 -2.55 -17.35
CA GLY A 49 -16.82 -3.66 -16.81
C GLY A 49 -16.50 -5.03 -17.41
N ARG A 50 -15.29 -5.20 -17.97
CA ARG A 50 -14.83 -6.45 -18.61
C ARG A 50 -14.15 -7.43 -17.64
N ILE A 51 -14.04 -7.07 -16.36
CA ILE A 51 -13.38 -7.84 -15.30
C ILE A 51 -14.39 -8.10 -14.18
N PRO A 52 -14.34 -9.26 -13.49
CA PRO A 52 -15.17 -9.49 -12.32
C PRO A 52 -15.00 -8.36 -11.29
N PRO A 53 -16.09 -7.82 -10.70
CA PRO A 53 -16.02 -6.65 -9.81
C PRO A 53 -14.97 -6.78 -8.71
N GLN A 54 -14.83 -7.97 -8.11
CA GLN A 54 -13.88 -8.23 -7.03
C GLN A 54 -12.41 -8.14 -7.48
N GLU A 55 -12.12 -8.34 -8.76
CA GLU A 55 -10.78 -8.28 -9.34
C GLU A 55 -10.46 -6.90 -9.94
N ALA A 56 -11.42 -5.98 -9.94
CA ALA A 56 -11.26 -4.68 -10.55
C ALA A 56 -10.22 -3.83 -9.80
N TRP A 57 -9.40 -3.12 -10.57
CA TRP A 57 -8.42 -2.16 -10.08
C TRP A 57 -8.50 -0.88 -10.88
N TYR A 58 -9.10 0.15 -10.31
CA TYR A 58 -9.31 1.44 -10.94
C TYR A 58 -8.10 2.35 -10.69
N THR A 59 -7.40 2.76 -11.74
CA THR A 59 -6.32 3.76 -11.67
C THR A 59 -6.83 5.10 -12.19
N LEU A 60 -6.53 6.18 -11.47
CA LEU A 60 -6.96 7.54 -11.75
C LEU A 60 -5.73 8.42 -11.99
N MET A 61 -5.78 9.25 -13.02
CA MET A 61 -4.80 10.29 -13.29
C MET A 61 -5.36 11.65 -12.90
N LEU A 62 -4.51 12.49 -12.30
CA LEU A 62 -4.75 13.92 -12.18
C LEU A 62 -4.07 14.61 -13.36
N GLU A 63 -4.87 15.19 -14.25
CA GLU A 63 -4.42 15.88 -15.46
C GLU A 63 -4.67 17.39 -15.34
N ASP A 64 -3.71 18.20 -15.79
CA ASP A 64 -3.94 19.62 -16.05
C ASP A 64 -4.49 19.78 -17.48
N GLY A 65 -5.79 19.99 -17.60
CA GLY A 65 -6.48 20.08 -18.89
C GLY A 65 -6.06 21.27 -19.77
N ASP A 66 -5.24 22.21 -19.26
CA ASP A 66 -4.70 23.29 -20.09
C ASP A 66 -3.41 22.87 -20.81
N THR A 67 -2.62 21.96 -20.22
CA THR A 67 -1.31 21.52 -20.76
C THR A 67 -1.31 20.06 -21.21
N GLY A 68 -2.24 19.24 -20.70
CA GLY A 68 -2.24 17.79 -20.83
C GLY A 68 -1.27 17.08 -19.89
N ASP A 69 -0.63 17.81 -18.97
CA ASP A 69 0.35 17.22 -18.05
C ASP A 69 -0.33 16.34 -17.00
N ILE A 70 0.29 15.19 -16.70
CA ILE A 70 -0.13 14.31 -15.62
C ILE A 70 0.65 14.65 -14.35
N ASP A 71 -0.08 15.15 -13.35
CA ASP A 71 0.43 15.73 -12.12
C ASP A 71 0.38 14.76 -10.93
N GLY A 72 -0.38 13.67 -11.05
CA GLY A 72 -0.51 12.68 -9.99
C GLY A 72 -1.32 11.46 -10.37
N VAL A 73 -1.26 10.46 -9.49
CA VAL A 73 -1.95 9.18 -9.63
C VAL A 73 -2.61 8.79 -8.31
N GLY A 74 -3.73 8.09 -8.40
CA GLY A 74 -4.38 7.43 -7.28
C GLY A 74 -5.07 6.17 -7.76
N SER A 75 -5.31 5.19 -6.88
CA SER A 75 -6.03 3.99 -7.29
C SER A 75 -6.99 3.46 -6.23
N VAL A 76 -7.93 2.65 -6.68
CA VAL A 76 -8.87 1.88 -5.85
C VAL A 76 -8.86 0.43 -6.33
N LYS A 77 -8.47 -0.50 -5.46
CA LYS A 77 -8.66 -1.94 -5.70
C LYS A 77 -9.99 -2.33 -5.08
N ALA A 78 -10.85 -3.00 -5.85
CA ALA A 78 -12.16 -3.42 -5.37
C ALA A 78 -12.05 -4.35 -4.16
N THR A 79 -11.12 -5.32 -4.21
CA THR A 79 -10.79 -6.17 -3.07
C THR A 79 -9.29 -6.46 -2.99
N VAL A 80 -8.79 -6.71 -1.77
CA VAL A 80 -7.45 -7.24 -1.51
C VAL A 80 -7.51 -8.67 -0.99
N GLY A 81 -6.43 -9.44 -1.10
CA GLY A 81 -6.34 -10.74 -0.44
C GLY A 81 -6.99 -11.93 -1.18
N LEU A 82 -7.69 -11.72 -2.31
CA LEU A 82 -8.39 -12.80 -3.02
C LEU A 82 -7.45 -13.66 -3.87
N LYS A 83 -6.70 -13.06 -4.79
CA LYS A 83 -5.71 -13.77 -5.63
C LYS A 83 -4.36 -13.92 -4.94
N ARG A 84 -3.92 -12.84 -4.28
CA ARG A 84 -2.66 -12.77 -3.54
C ARG A 84 -2.97 -12.48 -2.09
N PRO A 85 -2.42 -13.24 -1.12
CA PRO A 85 -2.63 -12.97 0.28
C PRO A 85 -2.29 -11.52 0.65
N PHE A 86 -3.12 -10.92 1.49
CA PHE A 86 -2.87 -9.61 2.07
C PHE A 86 -2.54 -9.79 3.55
N PHE A 87 -1.32 -9.42 3.95
CA PHE A 87 -0.84 -9.56 5.32
C PHE A 87 -0.62 -8.23 5.98
N SER A 88 -0.91 -8.18 7.28
CA SER A 88 -0.59 -7.06 8.15
C SER A 88 -0.10 -7.57 9.50
N PHE A 89 0.57 -6.70 10.26
CA PHE A 89 0.88 -6.97 11.65
C PHE A 89 -0.16 -6.32 12.55
N ARG A 90 -0.83 -7.13 13.38
CA ARG A 90 -1.68 -6.63 14.46
C ARG A 90 -0.84 -6.41 15.71
N VAL A 91 -0.94 -5.22 16.29
CA VAL A 91 -0.36 -4.92 17.61
C VAL A 91 -1.28 -5.49 18.69
N VAL A 92 -0.75 -6.41 19.51
CA VAL A 92 -1.46 -7.01 20.64
C VAL A 92 -0.81 -6.54 21.94
N ASN A 93 -1.62 -6.01 22.85
CA ASN A 93 -1.17 -5.59 24.19
C ASN A 93 -1.31 -6.77 25.16
N ASN A 94 -0.18 -7.23 25.71
CA ASN A 94 -0.15 -8.30 26.68
C ASN A 94 0.20 -7.75 28.06
N THR A 95 -0.53 -8.19 29.07
CA THR A 95 -0.28 -7.86 30.48
C THR A 95 0.10 -9.13 31.22
N VAL A 96 1.31 -9.18 31.76
CA VAL A 96 1.77 -10.27 32.62
C VAL A 96 1.85 -9.75 34.05
N GLN A 97 1.26 -10.48 34.98
CA GLN A 97 1.33 -10.16 36.41
C GLN A 97 2.04 -11.29 37.14
N SER A 98 2.99 -10.92 37.99
CA SER A 98 3.65 -11.82 38.93
C SER A 98 3.30 -11.37 40.35
N PRO A 99 2.26 -11.96 40.97
CA PRO A 99 1.88 -11.62 42.35
C PRO A 99 3.01 -11.88 43.35
N SER A 100 3.80 -12.93 43.14
CA SER A 100 4.94 -13.27 44.00
C SER A 100 6.07 -12.24 43.96
N LEU A 101 6.22 -11.51 42.86
CA LEU A 101 7.21 -10.44 42.71
C LEU A 101 6.60 -9.04 42.88
N GLY A 102 5.26 -8.92 42.99
CA GLY A 102 4.57 -7.63 42.97
C GLY A 102 4.73 -6.86 41.66
N ILE A 103 5.06 -7.54 40.56
CA ILE A 103 5.38 -6.92 39.27
C ILE A 103 4.22 -7.07 38.30
N LYS A 104 3.90 -5.99 37.59
CA LYS A 104 3.02 -5.98 36.41
C LYS A 104 3.80 -5.46 35.21
N LEU A 105 3.90 -6.28 34.17
CA LEU A 105 4.56 -5.93 32.91
C LEU A 105 3.52 -5.82 31.80
N ASN A 106 3.48 -4.67 31.14
CA ASN A 106 2.74 -4.49 29.90
C ASN A 106 3.74 -4.50 28.74
N HIS A 107 3.49 -5.32 27.74
CA HIS A 107 4.32 -5.36 26.53
C HIS A 107 3.45 -5.53 25.29
N GLN A 108 3.98 -5.11 24.15
CA GLN A 108 3.32 -5.26 22.86
C GLN A 108 3.99 -6.36 22.04
N THR A 109 3.16 -7.14 21.35
CA THR A 109 3.61 -8.16 20.38
C THR A 109 2.98 -7.90 19.04
N LEU A 110 3.73 -8.14 17.96
CA LEU A 110 3.23 -8.09 16.60
C LEU A 110 2.82 -9.49 16.18
N VAL A 111 1.59 -9.64 15.71
CA VAL A 111 1.05 -10.90 15.20
C VAL A 111 0.76 -10.73 13.72
N LEU A 112 1.33 -11.59 12.88
CA LEU A 112 1.01 -11.60 11.45
C LEU A 112 -0.42 -12.11 11.25
N VAL A 113 -1.25 -11.32 10.56
CA VAL A 113 -2.66 -11.61 10.30
C VAL A 113 -3.01 -11.31 8.84
N ASN A 114 -4.15 -11.80 8.38
CA ASN A 114 -4.70 -11.57 7.04
C ASN A 114 -6.15 -11.07 7.08
N GLU A 115 -6.50 -10.32 8.13
CA GLU A 115 -7.88 -9.93 8.46
C GLU A 115 -8.56 -9.02 7.42
N CYS A 116 -7.77 -8.30 6.62
CA CYS A 116 -8.28 -7.37 5.62
C CYS A 116 -8.66 -8.04 4.29
N THR A 117 -8.59 -9.38 4.20
CA THR A 117 -8.97 -10.10 2.98
C THR A 117 -10.41 -9.78 2.59
N GLY A 118 -10.62 -9.40 1.33
CA GLY A 118 -11.90 -8.97 0.78
C GLY A 118 -12.23 -7.48 0.96
N TRP A 119 -11.39 -6.70 1.66
CA TRP A 119 -11.63 -5.26 1.84
C TRP A 119 -11.20 -4.46 0.60
N THR A 120 -11.83 -3.30 0.38
CA THR A 120 -11.41 -2.34 -0.64
C THR A 120 -10.16 -1.60 -0.18
N GLU A 121 -9.21 -1.37 -1.09
CA GLU A 121 -7.99 -0.61 -0.81
C GLU A 121 -7.97 0.66 -1.63
N VAL A 122 -7.79 1.80 -0.98
CA VAL A 122 -7.40 3.06 -1.64
C VAL A 122 -5.89 3.23 -1.53
N GLY A 123 -5.21 3.23 -2.67
CA GLY A 123 -3.75 3.14 -2.75
C GLY A 123 -3.16 4.11 -3.76
N SER A 124 -1.84 3.99 -3.96
CA SER A 124 -1.04 4.68 -4.97
C SER A 124 -1.28 6.18 -5.08
N LEU A 125 -1.58 6.86 -3.98
CA LEU A 125 -1.79 8.30 -3.96
C LEU A 125 -0.44 9.02 -4.04
N PHE A 126 -0.13 9.58 -5.19
CA PHE A 126 1.10 10.33 -5.42
C PHE A 126 0.85 11.59 -6.25
N LEU A 127 1.58 12.65 -5.94
CA LEU A 127 1.55 13.94 -6.64
C LEU A 127 2.98 14.46 -6.81
N LYS A 128 3.25 15.05 -7.99
CA LYS A 128 4.45 15.85 -8.23
C LYS A 128 4.56 16.97 -7.19
N ALA A 129 5.78 17.31 -6.78
CA ALA A 129 6.04 18.13 -5.60
C ALA A 129 5.48 19.57 -5.71
N ASP A 130 5.55 20.13 -6.91
CA ASP A 130 4.99 21.42 -7.31
C ASP A 130 3.45 21.48 -7.21
N ARG A 131 2.78 20.33 -7.33
CA ARG A 131 1.31 20.20 -7.28
C ARG A 131 0.76 19.80 -5.91
N ARG A 132 1.58 19.77 -4.87
CA ARG A 132 1.13 19.52 -3.47
C ARG A 132 0.44 20.73 -2.82
N LYS A 133 0.19 21.79 -3.59
CA LYS A 133 -0.49 23.02 -3.16
C LYS A 133 -1.81 23.19 -3.93
N GLY A 134 -2.72 24.04 -3.44
CA GLY A 134 -3.89 24.46 -4.22
C GLY A 134 -5.01 23.42 -4.36
N GLY A 135 -5.06 22.38 -3.52
CA GLY A 135 -6.21 21.46 -3.45
C GLY A 135 -6.16 20.25 -4.39
N ALA A 136 -5.17 20.15 -5.28
CA ALA A 136 -4.97 19.02 -6.20
C ALA A 136 -4.97 17.65 -5.47
N GLY A 137 -4.24 17.54 -4.36
CA GLY A 137 -4.21 16.29 -3.60
C GLY A 137 -5.52 15.96 -2.89
N ARG A 138 -6.28 16.99 -2.47
CA ARG A 138 -7.63 16.79 -1.94
C ARG A 138 -8.56 16.28 -3.04
N LEU A 139 -8.52 16.90 -4.22
CA LEU A 139 -9.30 16.46 -5.38
C LEU A 139 -9.01 14.99 -5.71
N LEU A 140 -7.75 14.64 -5.95
CA LEU A 140 -7.36 13.27 -6.30
C LEU A 140 -7.71 12.25 -5.19
N SER A 141 -7.47 12.59 -3.92
CA SER A 141 -7.81 11.70 -2.82
C SER A 141 -9.33 11.51 -2.68
N GLN A 142 -10.12 12.58 -2.79
CA GLN A 142 -11.58 12.50 -2.69
C GLN A 142 -12.21 11.80 -3.90
N SER A 143 -11.64 11.94 -5.09
CA SER A 143 -12.11 11.24 -6.30
C SER A 143 -12.12 9.72 -6.14
N ARG A 144 -11.17 9.14 -5.40
CA ARG A 144 -11.18 7.70 -5.08
C ARG A 144 -12.40 7.29 -4.27
N TYR A 145 -12.81 8.10 -3.29
CA TYR A 145 -14.01 7.85 -2.50
C TYR A 145 -15.30 8.19 -3.26
N MET A 146 -15.27 9.18 -4.16
CA MET A 146 -16.39 9.46 -5.06
C MET A 146 -16.62 8.29 -6.02
N LEU A 147 -15.57 7.66 -6.53
CA LEU A 147 -15.67 6.44 -7.34
C LEU A 147 -16.38 5.32 -6.55
N ILE A 148 -15.97 5.10 -5.30
CA ILE A 148 -16.63 4.13 -4.40
C ILE A 148 -18.10 4.50 -4.18
N GLY A 149 -18.38 5.75 -3.82
CA GLY A 149 -19.74 6.22 -3.53
C GLY A 149 -20.66 6.27 -4.74
N ALA A 150 -20.13 6.34 -5.97
CA ALA A 150 -20.92 6.32 -7.20
C ALA A 150 -21.44 4.92 -7.56
N GLN A 151 -20.74 3.87 -7.15
CA GLN A 151 -21.07 2.46 -7.44
C GLN A 151 -20.73 1.57 -6.22
N PRO A 152 -21.39 1.77 -5.06
CA PRO A 152 -21.00 1.10 -3.81
C PRO A 152 -21.02 -0.43 -3.91
N ASP A 153 -21.90 -0.99 -4.73
CA ASP A 153 -22.03 -2.45 -4.93
C ASP A 153 -20.80 -3.11 -5.58
N LEU A 154 -19.89 -2.32 -6.16
CA LEU A 154 -18.62 -2.82 -6.72
C LEU A 154 -17.49 -2.91 -5.68
N PHE A 155 -17.71 -2.41 -4.46
CA PHE A 155 -16.70 -2.28 -3.41
C PHE A 155 -17.16 -2.95 -2.11
N ALA A 156 -16.22 -3.18 -1.21
CA ALA A 156 -16.49 -3.74 0.11
C ALA A 156 -16.91 -2.64 1.11
N ASP A 157 -17.66 -3.03 2.13
CA ASP A 157 -18.06 -2.13 3.22
C ASP A 157 -16.86 -1.55 3.99
N ASN A 158 -15.78 -2.34 4.10
CA ASN A 158 -14.55 -1.93 4.75
C ASN A 158 -13.54 -1.43 3.70
N VAL A 159 -13.01 -0.23 3.94
CA VAL A 159 -11.99 0.41 3.10
C VAL A 159 -10.72 0.61 3.93
N LEU A 160 -9.57 0.21 3.40
CA LEU A 160 -8.26 0.43 4.00
C LEU A 160 -7.36 1.30 3.10
N ALA A 161 -6.32 1.84 3.70
CA ALA A 161 -5.22 2.50 2.99
C ALA A 161 -3.90 2.08 3.64
N GLU A 162 -2.94 1.61 2.83
CA GLU A 162 -1.58 1.38 3.28
C GLU A 162 -0.78 2.68 3.14
N LEU A 163 -0.23 3.16 4.26
CA LEU A 163 0.62 4.34 4.28
C LEU A 163 2.08 3.91 4.20
N ARG A 164 2.89 4.69 3.50
CA ARG A 164 4.33 4.46 3.37
C ARG A 164 4.97 4.39 4.75
N GLY A 165 5.78 3.35 4.97
CA GLY A 165 6.59 3.20 6.16
C GLY A 165 7.62 4.32 6.31
N VAL A 166 8.20 4.44 7.51
CA VAL A 166 9.24 5.45 7.77
C VAL A 166 10.58 4.95 7.23
N PHE A 167 11.23 5.79 6.43
CA PHE A 167 12.61 5.61 5.99
C PHE A 167 13.47 6.73 6.56
N THR A 168 14.70 6.38 6.91
CA THR A 168 15.73 7.36 7.29
C THR A 168 16.24 8.11 6.05
N PRO A 169 16.87 9.29 6.21
CA PRO A 169 17.47 10.01 5.09
C PRO A 169 18.50 9.20 4.30
N ASP A 170 19.17 8.24 4.95
CA ASP A 170 20.16 7.36 4.35
C ASP A 170 19.54 6.14 3.64
N GLY A 171 18.20 6.06 3.57
CA GLY A 171 17.46 5.01 2.84
C GLY A 171 17.09 3.78 3.68
N TYR A 172 17.48 3.71 4.94
CA TYR A 172 17.16 2.55 5.81
C TYR A 172 15.73 2.59 6.34
N CYS A 173 15.09 1.42 6.42
CA CYS A 173 13.78 1.23 7.04
C CYS A 173 13.97 0.65 8.46
N PRO A 174 13.82 1.45 9.55
CA PRO A 174 14.09 0.96 10.90
C PRO A 174 13.21 -0.22 11.30
N PHE A 175 11.96 -0.26 10.82
CA PHE A 175 11.06 -1.38 11.04
C PHE A 175 11.56 -2.66 10.36
N TRP A 176 12.11 -2.54 9.14
CA TRP A 176 12.71 -3.67 8.44
C TRP A 176 13.87 -4.23 9.25
N ASP A 177 14.83 -3.38 9.60
CA ASP A 177 16.09 -3.79 10.24
C ASP A 177 15.87 -4.45 11.62
N HIS A 178 14.88 -3.97 12.38
CA HIS A 178 14.66 -4.42 13.76
C HIS A 178 13.59 -5.49 13.90
N VAL A 179 12.66 -5.60 12.95
CA VAL A 179 11.51 -6.51 13.02
C VAL A 179 11.48 -7.40 11.80
N ALA A 180 11.28 -6.86 10.60
CA ALA A 180 10.92 -7.66 9.43
C ALA A 180 12.08 -8.55 8.92
N HIS A 181 13.32 -8.06 8.93
CA HIS A 181 14.51 -8.83 8.52
C HIS A 181 14.70 -10.11 9.35
N LYS A 182 14.16 -10.16 10.57
CA LYS A 182 14.18 -11.40 11.36
C LYS A 182 13.33 -12.49 10.72
N PHE A 183 12.23 -12.12 10.06
CA PHE A 183 11.31 -13.05 9.37
C PHE A 183 11.72 -13.27 7.91
N PHE A 184 12.44 -12.34 7.30
CA PHE A 184 12.83 -12.36 5.89
C PHE A 184 14.35 -12.19 5.78
N PRO A 185 15.13 -13.27 5.53
CA PRO A 185 16.59 -13.21 5.47
C PRO A 185 17.06 -12.62 4.13
N MET A 186 16.64 -11.40 3.83
CA MET A 186 16.95 -10.65 2.61
C MET A 186 16.97 -9.15 2.90
N ASP A 187 17.59 -8.36 2.02
CA ASP A 187 17.61 -6.91 2.16
C ASP A 187 16.23 -6.30 1.80
N PHE A 188 15.97 -5.08 2.29
CA PHE A 188 14.69 -4.41 2.07
C PHE A 188 14.37 -4.26 0.58
N ASP A 189 15.35 -3.84 -0.24
CA ASP A 189 15.15 -3.61 -1.67
C ASP A 189 14.78 -4.89 -2.42
N ASP A 190 15.34 -6.03 -2.02
CA ASP A 190 14.97 -7.34 -2.57
C ASP A 190 13.54 -7.71 -2.18
N ALA A 191 13.17 -7.50 -0.92
CA ALA A 191 11.81 -7.74 -0.46
C ALA A 191 10.77 -6.81 -1.11
N ASP A 192 11.13 -5.55 -1.35
CA ASP A 192 10.31 -4.53 -2.02
C ASP A 192 10.04 -4.94 -3.47
N ARG A 193 11.12 -5.32 -4.19
CA ARG A 193 11.05 -5.82 -5.56
C ARG A 193 10.23 -7.11 -5.67
N MET A 194 10.45 -8.08 -4.77
CA MET A 194 9.67 -9.34 -4.73
C MET A 194 8.21 -9.09 -4.39
N SER A 195 7.90 -8.12 -3.54
CA SER A 195 6.52 -7.75 -3.21
C SER A 195 5.78 -7.14 -4.39
N GLY A 196 6.49 -6.44 -5.28
CA GLY A 196 5.96 -5.88 -6.53
C GLY A 196 5.78 -6.91 -7.65
N SER A 197 6.70 -7.88 -7.78
CA SER A 197 6.75 -8.82 -8.91
C SER A 197 6.19 -10.22 -8.63
N THR A 198 6.09 -10.64 -7.37
CA THR A 198 5.74 -12.02 -6.99
C THR A 198 4.35 -12.10 -6.36
N ASP A 199 3.74 -13.30 -6.31
CA ASP A 199 2.43 -13.55 -5.68
C ASP A 199 2.39 -13.40 -4.14
N LYS A 200 3.42 -12.77 -3.55
CA LYS A 200 3.61 -12.59 -2.10
C LYS A 200 3.63 -13.90 -1.28
N GLN A 201 3.68 -15.05 -1.94
CA GLN A 201 3.74 -16.38 -1.32
C GLN A 201 4.99 -16.57 -0.44
N PHE A 202 6.10 -15.93 -0.79
CA PHE A 202 7.32 -15.94 0.03
C PHE A 202 7.08 -15.43 1.45
N ILE A 203 6.09 -14.54 1.65
CA ILE A 203 5.72 -14.04 2.97
C ILE A 203 5.21 -15.18 3.85
N LEU A 204 4.38 -16.08 3.30
CA LEU A 204 3.85 -17.24 4.02
C LEU A 204 4.92 -18.27 4.35
N ASP A 205 5.79 -18.54 3.38
CA ASP A 205 6.81 -19.58 3.50
C ASP A 205 7.85 -19.20 4.55
N LEU A 206 8.18 -17.91 4.65
CA LEU A 206 9.18 -17.39 5.58
C LEU A 206 8.60 -17.01 6.95
N ALA A 207 7.36 -16.52 7.03
CA ALA A 207 6.73 -16.18 8.31
C ALA A 207 6.46 -17.39 9.21
N ARG A 208 6.28 -18.59 8.64
CA ARG A 208 6.05 -19.83 9.41
C ARG A 208 7.31 -20.39 10.09
N ALA A 209 8.50 -19.89 9.76
CA ALA A 209 9.75 -20.47 10.23
C ALA A 209 10.17 -20.04 11.65
N ILE A 210 9.51 -19.05 12.29
CA ILE A 210 10.01 -18.43 13.53
C ILE A 210 8.90 -18.30 14.60
N PRO A 211 9.14 -18.69 15.88
CA PRO A 211 8.12 -18.59 16.93
C PRO A 211 7.65 -17.15 17.19
N SER A 212 6.36 -16.99 17.48
CA SER A 212 5.58 -15.75 17.59
C SER A 212 5.97 -14.78 18.73
N THR A 213 7.11 -14.96 19.40
CA THR A 213 7.54 -14.14 20.54
C THR A 213 8.79 -13.36 20.19
N SER A 214 8.62 -12.29 19.41
CA SER A 214 9.59 -11.20 19.39
C SER A 214 9.06 -10.04 20.22
N THR A 215 9.65 -9.84 21.40
CA THR A 215 9.40 -8.66 22.24
C THR A 215 10.03 -7.45 21.54
N CYS A 216 9.26 -6.76 20.70
CA CYS A 216 9.76 -5.66 19.88
C CYS A 216 9.47 -4.31 20.53
N CYS A 217 10.44 -3.81 21.30
CA CYS A 217 10.86 -2.40 21.47
C CYS A 217 11.09 -2.03 22.94
N PRO A 218 12.28 -1.47 23.29
CA PRO A 218 12.40 -0.65 24.49
C PRO A 218 11.67 0.69 24.25
N ASN A 219 10.85 1.10 25.22
CA ASN A 219 10.15 2.38 25.23
C ASN A 219 11.10 3.54 24.89
N ARG A 220 10.79 4.30 23.83
CA ARG A 220 11.33 5.65 23.67
C ARG A 220 10.38 6.61 24.43
N PRO A 221 10.87 7.48 25.33
CA PRO A 221 10.02 8.49 25.93
C PRO A 221 9.54 9.45 24.82
N ALA A 222 8.25 9.76 24.82
CA ALA A 222 7.69 10.83 24.00
C ALA A 222 8.23 12.20 24.47
N PRO A 223 8.35 13.20 23.58
CA PRO A 223 8.75 14.56 23.95
C PRO A 223 7.74 15.25 24.87
#